data_AF-A0A4R6F5W9-F1
#
_entry.id   AF-A0A4R6F5W9-F1
#
_cell.length_a   1.000
_cell.length_b   1.000
_cell.length_c   1.000
_cell.angle_alpha   90.00
_cell.angle_beta   90.00
_cell.angle_gamma   90.00
#
_symmetry.space_group_name_H-M   'P 1'
#
loop_
_entity.id
_entity.type
_entity.pdbx_description
1 polymer ?
#
loop_
_entity_poly.entity_id
_entity_poly.type
_entity_poly.pdbx_seq_one_letter_code
_entity_poly.pdbx_strand_id
1 'polypeptide(L)'
;MKRIAGVVRIVLTGAAASVALWPVLSHAVPLDAQLDCRSTGHAFIAPLLENLYIEPEPMHVEANSINAFRPAKGIHLTAFDFHVYAVLGYEKDDPMFRQGSGQPIANSAYGAVVIGPTEAVEVRVRKAGSDAVVHHVTPFIIAIFCNVR
;
A
#
# COMPACT_ATOMS: atom_id res chain seq x y z
N MET A 1 80.36 -12.82 21.75
CA MET A 1 79.14 -12.58 22.57
C MET A 1 78.88 -11.07 22.50
N LYS A 2 77.75 -10.49 22.07
CA LYS A 2 76.33 -10.85 22.12
C LYS A 2 75.64 -9.98 21.03
N ARG A 3 74.96 -10.57 20.04
CA ARG A 3 74.14 -9.80 19.07
C ARG A 3 72.85 -9.39 19.77
N ILE A 4 72.58 -8.10 19.87
CA ILE A 4 71.32 -7.58 20.41
C ILE A 4 70.54 -7.00 19.23
N ALA A 5 69.46 -7.71 18.89
CA ALA A 5 68.54 -7.39 17.82
C ALA A 5 67.79 -6.09 18.12
N GLY A 6 67.78 -5.16 17.17
CA GLY A 6 66.89 -4.00 17.18
C GLY A 6 65.47 -4.46 16.86
N VAL A 7 64.55 -4.18 17.77
CA VAL A 7 63.12 -4.43 17.61
C VAL A 7 62.59 -3.48 16.53
N VAL A 8 62.19 -4.03 15.38
CA VAL A 8 61.47 -3.32 14.32
C VAL A 8 60.07 -3.01 14.86
N ARG A 9 59.76 -1.73 15.02
CA ARG A 9 58.39 -1.27 15.32
C ARG A 9 57.56 -1.40 14.04
N ILE A 10 56.71 -2.42 13.99
CA ILE A 10 55.69 -2.59 12.96
C ILE A 10 54.64 -1.50 13.17
N VAL A 11 54.62 -0.50 12.30
CA VAL A 11 53.54 0.49 12.20
C VAL A 11 52.42 -0.16 11.40
N LEU A 12 51.35 -0.58 12.06
CA LEU A 12 50.10 -0.96 11.39
C LEU A 12 49.43 0.29 10.82
N THR A 13 49.60 0.55 9.53
CA THR A 13 48.73 1.46 8.77
C THR A 13 47.41 0.74 8.51
N GLY A 14 46.40 0.96 9.36
CA GLY A 14 45.04 0.47 9.16
C GLY A 14 44.35 1.23 8.03
N ALA A 15 44.00 0.53 6.94
CA ALA A 15 43.11 1.07 5.92
C ALA A 15 41.68 1.09 6.47
N ALA A 16 41.15 2.28 6.78
CA ALA A 16 39.75 2.45 7.15
C ALA A 16 38.88 2.34 5.89
N ALA A 17 38.29 1.17 5.65
CA ALA A 17 37.25 1.01 4.64
C ALA A 17 35.94 1.60 5.17
N SER A 18 35.60 2.82 4.76
CA SER A 18 34.31 3.44 5.03
C SER A 18 33.23 2.74 4.22
N VAL A 19 32.47 1.84 4.84
CA VAL A 19 31.26 1.26 4.24
C VAL A 19 30.18 2.33 4.25
N ALA A 20 29.94 2.96 3.11
CA ALA A 20 28.81 3.87 2.93
C ALA A 20 27.50 3.04 2.96
N LEU A 21 26.83 3.01 4.10
CA LEU A 21 25.45 2.53 4.21
C LEU A 21 24.55 3.53 3.48
N TRP A 22 24.23 3.27 2.22
CA TRP A 22 23.18 4.01 1.53
C TRP A 22 21.84 3.66 2.18
N PRO A 23 21.07 4.64 2.69
CA PRO A 23 19.74 4.36 3.18
C PRO A 23 18.91 3.88 1.99
N VAL A 24 18.41 2.65 2.07
CA VAL A 24 17.37 2.20 1.15
C VAL A 24 16.15 3.07 1.46
N LEU A 25 15.92 4.08 0.63
CA LEU A 25 14.73 4.92 0.72
C LEU A 25 13.53 4.01 0.43
N SER A 26 12.83 3.59 1.48
CA SER A 26 11.54 2.92 1.36
C SER A 26 10.54 3.96 0.83
N HIS A 27 10.25 3.90 -0.46
CA HIS A 27 9.27 4.78 -1.08
C HIS A 27 7.89 4.13 -0.88
N ALA A 28 7.01 4.81 -0.14
CA ALA A 28 5.61 4.46 -0.13
C ALA A 28 4.98 4.83 -1.48
N VAL A 29 4.03 4.01 -1.95
CA VAL A 29 3.26 4.27 -3.16
C VAL A 29 1.91 4.88 -2.74
N PRO A 30 1.70 6.19 -2.95
CA PRO A 30 0.46 6.85 -2.56
C PRO A 30 -0.67 6.58 -3.55
N LEU A 31 -1.87 6.32 -3.02
CA LEU A 31 -3.11 6.12 -3.79
C LEU A 31 -4.00 7.37 -3.83
N ASP A 32 -3.63 8.43 -3.11
CA ASP A 32 -4.41 9.65 -2.87
C ASP A 32 -5.05 10.24 -4.12
N ALA A 33 -4.25 10.42 -5.17
CA ALA A 33 -4.69 11.05 -6.42
C ALA A 33 -5.72 10.20 -7.19
N GLN A 34 -5.75 8.89 -6.96
CA GLN A 34 -6.68 7.97 -7.62
C GLN A 34 -8.00 7.83 -6.84
N LEU A 35 -7.99 8.17 -5.55
CA LEU A 35 -9.15 8.14 -4.66
C LEU A 35 -9.97 9.44 -4.73
N ASP A 36 -10.14 10.01 -5.93
CA ASP A 36 -10.94 11.21 -6.19
C ASP A 36 -12.40 10.91 -6.62
N CYS A 37 -12.77 9.63 -6.67
CA CYS A 37 -14.07 9.10 -7.11
C CYS A 37 -14.45 9.43 -8.56
N ARG A 38 -13.47 9.66 -9.45
CA ARG A 38 -13.68 9.93 -10.88
C ARG A 38 -13.28 8.78 -11.81
N SER A 39 -12.90 7.63 -11.23
CA SER A 39 -12.44 6.44 -11.95
C SER A 39 -13.44 5.27 -11.84
N THR A 40 -13.06 4.12 -12.39
CA THR A 40 -13.80 2.85 -12.23
C THR A 40 -12.97 1.83 -11.45
N GLY A 41 -13.61 0.73 -11.04
CA GLY A 41 -12.96 -0.40 -10.39
C GLY A 41 -11.81 -0.94 -11.21
N HIS A 42 -12.03 -1.17 -12.50
CA HIS A 42 -11.00 -1.66 -13.41
C HIS A 42 -9.82 -0.70 -13.51
N ALA A 43 -10.10 0.57 -13.81
CA ALA A 43 -9.08 1.59 -14.02
C ALA A 43 -8.25 1.86 -12.74
N PHE A 44 -8.81 1.63 -11.55
CA PHE A 44 -8.09 1.72 -10.29
C PHE A 44 -7.24 0.47 -9.99
N ILE A 45 -7.76 -0.73 -10.25
CA ILE A 45 -7.10 -1.99 -9.86
C ILE A 45 -6.07 -2.48 -10.88
N ALA A 46 -6.36 -2.36 -12.19
CA ALA A 46 -5.50 -2.91 -13.23
C ALA A 46 -4.05 -2.40 -13.15
N PRO A 47 -3.78 -1.07 -13.00
CA PRO A 47 -2.41 -0.59 -12.84
C PRO A 47 -1.70 -1.14 -11.59
N LEU A 48 -2.43 -1.39 -10.50
CA LEU A 48 -1.85 -1.93 -9.27
C LEU A 48 -1.42 -3.39 -9.44
N LEU A 49 -2.18 -4.16 -10.22
CA LEU A 49 -1.84 -5.53 -10.61
C LEU A 49 -0.66 -5.56 -11.59
N GLU A 50 -0.70 -4.72 -12.63
CA GLU A 50 0.35 -4.63 -13.64
C GLU A 50 1.71 -4.26 -13.04
N ASN A 51 1.72 -3.38 -12.04
CA ASN A 51 2.94 -2.96 -11.34
C ASN A 51 3.31 -3.84 -10.13
N LEU A 52 2.58 -4.95 -9.91
CA LEU A 52 2.78 -5.87 -8.79
C LEU A 52 2.75 -5.17 -7.41
N TYR A 53 1.94 -4.13 -7.28
CA TYR A 53 1.75 -3.42 -6.01
C TYR A 53 0.76 -4.13 -5.08
N ILE A 54 -0.13 -4.94 -5.64
CA ILE A 54 -1.05 -5.82 -4.92
C ILE A 54 -0.91 -7.25 -5.41
N GLU A 55 -1.25 -8.20 -4.54
CA GLU A 55 -1.33 -9.61 -4.92
C GLU A 55 -2.46 -9.83 -5.95
N PRO A 56 -2.26 -10.69 -6.96
CA PRO A 56 -3.26 -10.91 -8.01
C PRO A 56 -4.50 -11.65 -7.51
N GLU A 57 -4.34 -12.43 -6.45
CA GLU A 57 -5.43 -13.14 -5.82
C GLU A 57 -6.07 -12.28 -4.73
N PRO A 58 -7.39 -12.01 -4.80
CA PRO A 58 -8.06 -11.31 -3.71
C PRO A 58 -7.99 -12.16 -2.44
N MET A 59 -7.58 -11.55 -1.33
CA MET A 59 -7.55 -12.23 -0.03
C MET A 59 -8.95 -12.49 0.54
N HIS A 60 -9.94 -11.74 0.05
CA HIS A 60 -11.34 -11.91 0.40
C HIS A 60 -12.24 -11.37 -0.73
N VAL A 61 -13.41 -11.98 -0.89
CA VAL A 61 -14.49 -11.50 -1.77
C VAL A 61 -15.73 -11.38 -0.93
N GLU A 62 -16.23 -10.17 -0.76
CA GLU A 62 -17.43 -9.86 0.01
C GLU A 62 -18.68 -10.40 -0.70
N ALA A 63 -19.75 -10.63 0.06
CA ALA A 63 -21.02 -11.09 -0.51
C ALA A 63 -21.57 -10.11 -1.59
N ASN A 64 -21.29 -8.82 -1.45
CA ASN A 64 -21.67 -7.78 -2.43
C ASN A 64 -20.67 -7.61 -3.59
N SER A 65 -19.82 -8.62 -3.82
CA SER A 65 -18.82 -8.71 -4.89
C SER A 65 -17.61 -7.78 -4.78
N ILE A 66 -17.43 -7.05 -3.68
CA ILE A 66 -16.15 -6.33 -3.47
C ILE A 66 -15.01 -7.32 -3.28
N ASN A 67 -13.99 -7.20 -4.13
CA ASN A 67 -12.75 -7.96 -4.02
C ASN A 67 -11.76 -7.14 -3.19
N ALA A 68 -11.21 -7.74 -2.14
CA ALA A 68 -10.18 -7.14 -1.31
C ALA A 68 -8.82 -7.78 -1.65
N PHE A 69 -7.89 -6.97 -2.12
CA PHE A 69 -6.53 -7.37 -2.50
C PHE A 69 -5.55 -6.91 -1.43
N ARG A 70 -4.57 -7.77 -1.11
CA ARG A 70 -3.49 -7.42 -0.19
C ARG A 70 -2.39 -6.66 -0.96
N PRO A 71 -1.75 -5.64 -0.38
CA PRO A 71 -0.48 -5.13 -0.91
C PRO A 71 0.54 -6.27 -1.08
N ALA A 72 1.30 -6.26 -2.18
CA ALA A 72 2.30 -7.29 -2.42
C ALA A 72 3.40 -7.24 -1.34
N LYS A 73 4.06 -8.38 -1.10
CA LYS A 73 5.06 -8.47 -0.04
C LYS A 73 6.18 -7.44 -0.21
N GLY A 74 6.36 -6.60 0.81
CA GLY A 74 7.40 -5.55 0.81
C GLY A 74 6.98 -4.24 0.14
N ILE A 75 5.77 -4.17 -0.41
CA ILE A 75 5.18 -2.93 -0.93
C ILE A 75 4.48 -2.21 0.22
N HIS A 76 4.79 -0.92 0.36
CA HIS A 76 4.14 -0.03 1.29
C HIS A 76 3.20 0.89 0.52
N LEU A 77 1.91 0.59 0.55
CA LEU A 77 0.85 1.43 -0.02
C LEU A 77 0.33 2.41 1.04
N THR A 78 0.10 3.65 0.65
CA THR A 78 -0.54 4.66 1.51
C THR A 78 -1.76 5.29 0.84
N ALA A 79 -2.72 5.71 1.64
CA ALA A 79 -3.82 6.56 1.20
C ALA A 79 -4.07 7.62 2.29
N PHE A 80 -3.95 8.90 1.93
CA PHE A 80 -4.09 10.03 2.84
C PHE A 80 -3.17 9.94 4.05
N ASP A 81 -1.91 9.57 3.81
CA ASP A 81 -0.85 9.32 4.81
C ASP A 81 -1.10 8.12 5.75
N PHE A 82 -2.11 7.30 5.49
CA PHE A 82 -2.35 6.07 6.26
C PHE A 82 -1.89 4.83 5.51
N HIS A 83 -1.36 3.86 6.25
CA HIS A 83 -0.99 2.56 5.71
C HIS A 83 -2.24 1.84 5.18
N VAL A 84 -2.18 1.38 3.94
CA VAL A 84 -3.24 0.59 3.30
C VAL A 84 -3.13 -0.87 3.74
N TYR A 85 -4.14 -1.38 4.44
CA TYR A 85 -4.29 -2.78 4.78
C TYR A 85 -4.76 -3.62 3.58
N ALA A 86 -5.69 -3.09 2.80
CA ALA A 86 -6.24 -3.75 1.62
C ALA A 86 -6.66 -2.73 0.57
N VAL A 87 -6.60 -3.13 -0.70
CA VAL A 87 -7.16 -2.38 -1.82
C VAL A 87 -8.48 -3.04 -2.22
N LEU A 88 -9.52 -2.25 -2.46
CA LEU A 88 -10.86 -2.72 -2.77
C LEU A 88 -11.17 -2.42 -4.24
N GLY A 89 -11.82 -3.37 -4.91
CA GLY A 89 -12.29 -3.18 -6.28
C GLY A 89 -13.43 -4.10 -6.67
N TYR A 90 -14.28 -3.60 -7.56
CA TYR A 90 -15.30 -4.34 -8.28
C TYR A 90 -15.73 -3.57 -9.52
N GLU A 91 -15.94 -4.27 -10.62
CA GLU A 91 -16.60 -3.73 -11.81
C GLU A 91 -17.49 -4.82 -12.41
N LYS A 92 -18.71 -4.43 -12.80
CA LYS A 92 -19.70 -5.33 -13.35
C LYS A 92 -19.22 -5.89 -14.69
N ASP A 93 -19.38 -7.21 -14.86
CA ASP A 93 -19.06 -7.95 -16.09
C ASP A 93 -17.57 -7.91 -16.50
N ASP A 94 -16.69 -7.45 -15.60
CA ASP A 94 -15.25 -7.45 -15.80
C ASP A 94 -14.63 -8.74 -15.23
N PRO A 95 -13.94 -9.55 -16.06
CA PRO A 95 -13.38 -10.83 -15.64
C PRO A 95 -12.23 -10.72 -14.62
N MET A 96 -11.68 -9.52 -14.40
CA MET A 96 -10.69 -9.28 -13.34
C MET A 96 -11.26 -9.48 -11.94
N PHE A 97 -12.58 -9.32 -11.76
CA PHE A 97 -13.24 -9.38 -10.48
C PHE A 97 -14.02 -10.67 -10.29
N ARG A 98 -13.88 -11.26 -9.10
CA ARG A 98 -14.70 -12.41 -8.72
C ARG A 98 -16.04 -11.94 -8.21
N GLN A 99 -17.09 -12.67 -8.57
CA GLN A 99 -18.44 -12.38 -8.10
C GLN A 99 -18.65 -12.99 -6.71
N GLY A 100 -19.22 -12.18 -5.80
CA GLY A 100 -19.67 -12.63 -4.49
C GLY A 100 -20.97 -13.42 -4.57
N SER A 101 -21.43 -13.93 -3.42
CA SER A 101 -22.64 -14.76 -3.33
C SER A 101 -23.96 -13.97 -3.32
N GLY A 102 -23.90 -12.64 -3.19
CA GLY A 102 -25.04 -11.74 -3.10
C GLY A 102 -25.13 -10.77 -4.28
N GLN A 103 -25.99 -9.77 -4.13
CA GLN A 103 -26.16 -8.74 -5.15
C GLN A 103 -24.98 -7.76 -5.12
N PRO A 104 -24.40 -7.40 -6.29
CA PRO A 104 -23.36 -6.40 -6.37
C PRO A 104 -23.76 -5.05 -5.75
N ILE A 105 -22.81 -4.39 -5.08
CA ILE A 105 -23.07 -3.09 -4.41
C ILE A 105 -23.37 -1.93 -5.39
N ALA A 106 -22.80 -1.98 -6.59
CA ALA A 106 -22.89 -0.94 -7.62
C ALA A 106 -22.46 -1.52 -8.98
N ASN A 107 -22.50 -0.73 -10.06
CA ASN A 107 -21.90 -1.13 -11.34
C ASN A 107 -20.36 -1.10 -11.28
N SER A 108 -19.80 -0.20 -10.48
CA SER A 108 -18.36 -0.10 -10.24
C SER A 108 -18.10 0.47 -8.85
N ALA A 109 -17.09 -0.06 -8.16
CA ALA A 109 -16.65 0.47 -6.89
C ALA A 109 -15.16 0.18 -6.64
N TYR A 110 -14.50 1.08 -5.94
CA TYR A 110 -13.09 0.96 -5.62
C TYR A 110 -12.72 1.72 -4.35
N GLY A 111 -11.57 1.41 -3.79
CA GLY A 111 -11.14 2.08 -2.58
C GLY A 111 -9.94 1.43 -1.90
N ALA A 112 -9.69 1.87 -0.68
CA ALA A 112 -8.66 1.31 0.17
C ALA A 112 -9.16 1.18 1.60
N VAL A 113 -8.76 0.09 2.25
CA VAL A 113 -8.89 -0.08 3.70
C VAL A 113 -7.60 0.39 4.33
N VAL A 114 -7.67 1.39 5.19
CA VAL A 114 -6.51 1.98 5.87
C VAL A 114 -6.52 1.68 7.37
N ILE A 115 -5.34 1.72 7.97
CA ILE A 115 -5.15 1.60 9.41
C ILE A 115 -4.96 2.99 10.02
N GLY A 116 -5.87 3.41 10.88
CA GLY A 116 -5.78 4.70 11.56
C GLY A 116 -7.02 5.06 12.39
N PRO A 117 -6.93 6.10 13.26
CA PRO A 117 -8.10 6.63 13.95
C PRO A 117 -9.10 7.20 12.95
N THR A 118 -10.37 6.84 13.06
CA THR A 118 -11.44 7.25 12.15
C THR A 118 -11.45 8.76 11.90
N GLU A 119 -11.45 9.55 12.97
CA GLU A 119 -11.56 11.00 12.90
C GLU A 119 -10.35 11.60 12.14
N ALA A 120 -9.18 10.98 12.30
CA ALA A 120 -7.98 11.38 11.58
C ALA A 120 -8.08 11.07 10.08
N VAL A 121 -8.66 9.92 9.72
CA VAL A 121 -8.92 9.51 8.32
C VAL A 121 -9.91 10.46 7.66
N GLU A 122 -11.07 10.68 8.27
CA GLU A 122 -12.11 11.59 7.76
C GLU A 122 -11.58 13.00 7.51
N VAL A 123 -10.81 13.54 8.46
CA VAL A 123 -10.22 14.88 8.33
C VAL A 123 -9.28 14.96 7.11
N ARG A 124 -8.50 13.91 6.83
CA ARG A 124 -7.52 13.92 5.72
C ARG A 124 -8.19 13.71 4.37
N VAL A 125 -9.15 12.78 4.27
CA VAL A 125 -9.98 12.60 3.06
C VAL A 125 -10.67 13.93 2.70
N ARG A 126 -11.30 14.60 3.67
CA ARG A 126 -11.96 15.90 3.46
C ARG A 126 -10.98 16.99 3.06
N LYS A 127 -9.79 17.06 3.70
CA LYS A 127 -8.76 18.04 3.34
C LYS A 127 -8.21 17.85 1.94
N ALA A 128 -8.15 16.61 1.46
CA ALA A 128 -7.75 16.29 0.10
C ALA A 128 -8.82 16.62 -0.95
N GLY A 129 -10.05 16.96 -0.52
CA GLY A 129 -11.16 17.25 -1.43
C GLY A 129 -11.70 16.00 -2.14
N SER A 130 -11.48 14.82 -1.55
CA SER A 130 -12.00 13.54 -2.08
C SER A 130 -13.48 13.37 -1.71
N ASP A 131 -14.27 12.88 -2.68
CA ASP A 131 -15.69 12.53 -2.50
C ASP A 131 -15.89 11.13 -1.89
N ALA A 132 -14.81 10.47 -1.46
CA ALA A 132 -14.88 9.10 -0.96
C ALA A 132 -15.61 9.00 0.39
N VAL A 133 -16.41 7.94 0.53
CA VAL A 133 -17.14 7.65 1.77
C VAL A 133 -16.23 6.87 2.72
N VAL A 134 -16.24 7.26 3.98
CA VAL A 134 -15.51 6.58 5.06
C VAL A 134 -16.44 5.60 5.77
N HIS A 135 -16.11 4.32 5.76
CA HIS A 135 -16.86 3.25 6.42
C HIS A 135 -16.01 2.54 7.47
N HIS A 136 -16.59 2.32 8.66
CA HIS A 136 -15.95 1.54 9.71
C HIS A 136 -16.11 0.05 9.44
N VAL A 137 -14.99 -0.68 9.42
CA VAL A 137 -15.00 -2.14 9.31
C VAL A 137 -14.76 -2.77 10.69
N THR A 138 -13.74 -2.30 11.42
CA THR A 138 -13.44 -2.65 12.82
C THR A 138 -12.75 -1.45 13.52
N PRO A 139 -12.49 -1.47 14.84
CA PRO A 139 -11.68 -0.42 15.48
C PRO A 139 -10.33 -0.25 14.78
N PHE A 140 -10.05 0.97 14.31
CA PHE A 140 -8.85 1.38 13.56
C PHE A 140 -8.70 0.86 12.12
N ILE A 141 -9.69 0.13 11.58
CA ILE A 141 -9.70 -0.32 10.18
C ILE A 141 -10.85 0.36 9.45
N ILE A 142 -10.48 1.25 8.53
CA ILE A 142 -11.38 2.22 7.91
C ILE A 142 -11.35 2.05 6.40
N ALA A 143 -12.49 1.81 5.77
CA ALA A 143 -12.60 1.78 4.31
C ALA A 143 -12.87 3.19 3.78
N ILE A 144 -12.06 3.61 2.81
CA ILE A 144 -12.27 4.80 1.98
C ILE A 144 -12.76 4.30 0.64
N PHE A 145 -13.98 4.67 0.26
CA PHE A 145 -14.72 3.98 -0.78
C PHE A 145 -15.38 4.94 -1.76
N CYS A 146 -15.17 4.68 -3.05
CA CYS A 146 -15.82 5.34 -4.17
C CYS A 146 -16.76 4.34 -4.86
N ASN A 147 -17.99 4.75 -5.15
CA ASN A 147 -18.93 3.93 -5.91
C ASN A 147 -19.60 4.75 -7.02
N VAL A 148 -19.67 4.17 -8.22
CA VAL A 148 -20.42 4.71 -9.35
C VAL A 148 -21.65 3.85 -9.52
N ARG A 149 -22.83 4.42 -9.28
CA ARG A 149 -24.12 3.73 -9.41
C ARG A 149 -24.42 3.41 -10.86
#